data_AF-A0AAP8NMW8-F1
#
_entry.id   AF-A0AAP8NMW8-F1
#
_cell.length_a   1.000
_cell.length_b   1.000
_cell.length_c   1.000
_cell.angle_alpha   90.00
_cell.angle_beta   90.00
_cell.angle_gamma   90.00
#
_symmetry.space_group_name_H-M   'P 1'
#
loop_
_entity.id
_entity.type
_entity.pdbx_description
1 polymer ?
#
loop_
_entity_poly.entity_id
_entity_poly.type
_entity_poly.pdbx_seq_one_letter_code
_entity_poly.pdbx_strand_id
1 'polypeptide(L)'
;MSRFIIPGLIIGSKVSIAKFGAVISSGEPSKTVSADWLPVPPTAEAPGPWLYMGRIRTSNPQIETKTGEIEGTNDGGTYETEELQLTTKRKFLFASNYITPEFLQLSFGLAQDWGTEQVVFGSGSPQIDVYVYTEWTDAYRDGARIMSACMQGRLRLVNPAKAASDPSLAEFELSVIYNPLCKLTPDEDYAGA
;
A
#
# COMPACT_ATOMS: atom_id res chain seq x y z
N MET A 1 -22.77 -0.63 -8.94
CA MET A 1 -21.33 -0.41 -8.75
C MET A 1 -20.77 -1.57 -7.94
N SER A 2 -19.82 -2.33 -8.48
CA SER A 2 -19.10 -3.36 -7.70
C SER A 2 -18.36 -2.66 -6.56
N ARG A 3 -18.69 -2.99 -5.31
CA ARG A 3 -18.00 -2.47 -4.14
C ARG A 3 -16.62 -3.12 -4.15
N PHE A 4 -15.60 -2.40 -4.58
CA PHE A 4 -14.21 -2.89 -4.53
C PHE A 4 -13.83 -3.05 -3.06
N ILE A 5 -14.00 -4.26 -2.53
CA ILE A 5 -13.53 -4.61 -1.19
C ILE A 5 -12.03 -4.78 -1.34
N ILE A 6 -11.29 -3.73 -1.00
CA ILE A 6 -9.85 -3.81 -0.83
C ILE A 6 -9.62 -4.72 0.38
N PRO A 7 -9.12 -5.95 0.21
CA PRO A 7 -8.79 -6.78 1.36
C PRO A 7 -7.69 -6.05 2.14
N GLY A 8 -7.75 -6.10 3.47
CA GLY A 8 -6.67 -5.53 4.26
C GLY A 8 -5.34 -6.21 3.92
N LEU A 9 -4.23 -5.53 4.20
CA LEU A 9 -2.93 -6.21 4.24
C LEU A 9 -3.01 -7.30 5.32
N ILE A 10 -2.89 -8.58 4.94
CA ILE A 10 -3.01 -9.71 5.89
C ILE A 10 -1.62 -10.12 6.35
N ILE A 11 -1.52 -10.56 7.61
CA ILE A 11 -0.28 -11.10 8.16
C ILE A 11 0.23 -12.26 7.28
N GLY A 12 1.52 -12.26 6.98
CA GLY A 12 2.18 -13.24 6.14
C GLY A 12 2.18 -12.92 4.65
N SER A 13 1.31 -12.01 4.18
CA SER A 13 1.26 -11.62 2.76
C SER A 13 2.58 -11.01 2.30
N LYS A 14 3.01 -11.38 1.10
CA LYS A 14 4.13 -10.75 0.41
C LYS A 14 3.69 -9.41 -0.11
N VAL A 15 4.51 -8.37 0.06
CA VAL A 15 4.20 -7.02 -0.42
C VAL A 15 5.34 -6.47 -1.27
N SER A 16 4.97 -5.88 -2.39
CA SER A 16 5.85 -5.10 -3.25
C SER A 16 5.22 -3.75 -3.55
N ILE A 17 6.03 -2.72 -3.78
CA ILE A 17 5.55 -1.38 -4.12
C ILE A 17 6.15 -0.90 -5.44
N ALA A 18 5.37 -0.20 -6.24
CA ALA A 18 5.85 0.54 -7.39
C ALA A 18 5.65 2.03 -7.13
N LYS A 19 6.75 2.77 -7.02
CA LYS A 19 6.75 4.21 -6.74
C LYS A 19 6.37 5.00 -7.99
N PHE A 20 5.51 6.00 -7.82
CA PHE A 20 5.16 6.91 -8.91
C PHE A 20 6.41 7.62 -9.45
N GLY A 21 6.51 7.73 -10.77
CA GLY A 21 7.69 8.24 -11.47
C GLY A 21 8.79 7.20 -11.72
N ALA A 22 8.70 5.99 -11.18
CA ALA A 22 9.65 4.92 -11.52
C ALA A 22 9.55 4.55 -13.00
N VAL A 23 10.70 4.37 -13.66
CA VAL A 23 10.78 4.01 -15.08
C VAL A 23 10.47 2.53 -15.27
N ILE A 24 9.66 2.24 -16.27
CA ILE A 24 9.12 0.89 -16.53
C ILE A 24 9.68 0.35 -17.85
N SER A 25 9.78 1.23 -18.84
CA SER A 25 10.48 0.98 -20.08
C SER A 25 11.23 2.25 -20.49
N SER A 26 12.50 2.09 -20.86
CA SER A 26 13.36 3.16 -21.37
C SER A 26 13.20 3.44 -22.87
N GLY A 27 12.34 2.69 -23.57
CA GLY A 27 12.00 2.97 -24.97
C GLY A 27 11.15 4.22 -25.13
N GLU A 28 11.16 4.84 -26.31
CA GLU A 28 10.34 6.03 -26.61
C GLU A 28 8.89 5.67 -27.01
N PRO A 29 7.85 6.30 -26.43
CA PRO A 29 7.91 7.22 -25.29
C PRO A 29 8.15 6.46 -23.98
N SER A 30 9.00 7.03 -23.10
CA SER A 30 9.31 6.44 -21.80
C SER A 30 8.05 6.32 -20.96
N LYS A 31 7.78 5.13 -20.41
CA LYS A 31 6.63 4.89 -19.53
C LYS A 31 7.08 4.89 -18.09
N THR A 32 6.36 5.65 -17.26
CA THR A 32 6.57 5.75 -15.82
C THR A 32 5.32 5.37 -15.06
N VAL A 33 5.50 4.94 -13.82
CA VAL A 33 4.39 4.61 -12.93
C VAL A 33 3.63 5.90 -12.62
N SER A 34 2.31 5.90 -12.80
CA SER A 34 1.45 7.06 -12.52
C SER A 34 0.03 6.62 -12.20
N ALA A 35 -0.85 7.55 -11.81
CA ALA A 35 -2.25 7.23 -11.52
C ALA A 35 -2.99 6.60 -12.71
N ASP A 36 -2.57 6.91 -13.93
CA ASP A 36 -3.17 6.39 -15.16
C ASP A 36 -2.41 5.17 -15.71
N TRP A 37 -1.33 4.76 -15.04
CA TRP A 37 -0.47 3.68 -15.51
C TRP A 37 -0.06 2.74 -14.38
N LEU A 38 -0.81 1.64 -14.25
CA LEU A 38 -0.52 0.56 -13.34
C LEU A 38 0.46 -0.45 -13.96
N PRO A 39 1.59 -0.77 -13.31
CA PRO A 39 2.48 -1.82 -13.80
C PRO A 39 1.90 -3.21 -13.72
N VAL A 40 2.30 -4.04 -14.67
CA VAL A 40 2.04 -5.48 -14.64
C VAL A 40 2.60 -6.03 -13.32
N PRO A 41 1.85 -6.90 -12.60
CA PRO A 41 2.35 -7.54 -11.38
C PRO A 41 3.74 -8.16 -11.57
N PRO A 42 4.61 -8.09 -10.55
CA PRO A 42 5.97 -8.61 -10.64
C PRO A 42 5.98 -10.14 -10.74
N THR A 43 6.88 -10.68 -11.55
CA THR A 43 7.25 -12.12 -11.53
C THR A 43 8.72 -12.28 -11.18
N ALA A 44 9.17 -13.52 -10.94
CA ALA A 44 10.56 -13.81 -10.68
C ALA A 44 11.46 -13.45 -11.87
N GLU A 45 11.00 -13.68 -13.11
CA GLU A 45 11.74 -13.36 -14.33
C GLU A 45 11.60 -11.90 -14.77
N ALA A 46 10.50 -11.24 -14.40
CA ALA A 46 10.19 -9.87 -14.78
C ALA A 46 9.72 -9.05 -13.56
N PRO A 47 10.64 -8.61 -12.68
CA PRO A 47 10.29 -7.88 -11.47
C PRO A 47 9.75 -6.47 -11.76
N GLY A 48 10.01 -5.91 -12.95
CA GLY A 48 9.51 -4.59 -13.35
C GLY A 48 9.95 -3.47 -12.39
N PRO A 49 9.12 -2.42 -12.20
CA PRO A 49 9.43 -1.30 -11.30
C PRO A 49 9.11 -1.61 -9.82
N TRP A 50 8.85 -2.87 -9.48
CA TRP A 50 8.39 -3.28 -8.15
C TRP A 50 9.57 -3.49 -7.20
N LEU A 51 9.53 -2.82 -6.06
CA LEU A 51 10.45 -3.02 -4.95
C LEU A 51 9.80 -3.96 -3.94
N TYR A 52 10.47 -5.08 -3.65
CA TYR A 52 10.01 -6.01 -2.62
C TYR A 52 10.16 -5.37 -1.24
N MET A 53 9.06 -5.28 -0.52
CA MET A 53 9.00 -4.68 0.82
C MET A 53 9.21 -5.73 1.91
N GLY A 54 8.88 -6.99 1.65
CA GLY A 54 8.93 -8.06 2.65
C GLY A 54 7.58 -8.71 2.86
N ARG A 55 7.37 -9.24 4.07
CA ARG A 55 6.09 -9.81 4.49
C ARG A 55 5.43 -8.94 5.55
N ILE A 56 4.11 -8.92 5.56
CA ILE A 56 3.35 -8.24 6.60
C ILE A 56 3.48 -9.02 7.91
N ARG A 57 3.92 -8.36 8.97
CA ARG A 57 4.01 -8.94 10.32
C ARG A 57 2.80 -8.57 11.17
N THR A 58 2.38 -7.31 11.11
CA THR A 58 1.19 -6.80 11.77
C THR A 58 0.46 -5.90 10.79
N SER A 59 -0.86 -5.83 10.90
CA SER A 59 -1.68 -4.93 10.10
C SER A 59 -2.90 -4.55 10.90
N ASN A 60 -3.10 -3.24 11.05
CA ASN A 60 -4.22 -2.69 11.76
C ASN A 60 -5.02 -1.79 10.80
N PRO A 61 -6.12 -2.30 10.22
CA PRO A 61 -6.95 -1.52 9.32
C PRO A 61 -7.73 -0.46 10.09
N GLN A 62 -7.59 0.80 9.68
CA GLN A 62 -8.34 1.93 10.20
C GLN A 62 -9.27 2.44 9.11
N ILE A 63 -10.57 2.45 9.43
CA ILE A 63 -11.62 2.98 8.57
C ILE A 63 -12.00 4.34 9.14
N GLU A 64 -11.55 5.40 8.48
CA GLU A 64 -11.93 6.77 8.83
C GLU A 64 -13.15 7.17 8.01
N THR A 65 -14.28 7.32 8.67
CA THR A 65 -15.48 7.90 8.07
C THR A 65 -15.36 9.42 8.12
N LYS A 66 -15.46 10.08 6.97
CA LYS A 66 -15.69 11.51 6.90
C LYS A 66 -17.20 11.75 6.82
N THR A 67 -17.76 12.39 7.82
CA THR A 67 -19.14 12.88 7.81
C THR A 67 -19.14 14.38 7.52
N GLY A 68 -20.27 14.89 7.05
CA GLY A 68 -20.57 16.31 6.92
C GLY A 68 -22.00 16.55 7.35
N GLU A 69 -22.27 17.67 8.00
CA GLU A 69 -23.62 18.04 8.41
C GLU A 69 -24.23 18.93 7.33
N ILE A 70 -25.48 18.63 6.96
CA ILE A 70 -26.30 19.49 6.13
C ILE A 70 -27.35 20.11 7.05
N GLU A 71 -27.37 21.44 7.11
CA GLU A 71 -28.41 22.19 7.79
C GLU A 71 -29.45 22.65 6.76
N GLY A 72 -30.70 22.26 6.98
CA GLY A 72 -31.86 22.71 6.21
C GLY A 72 -32.79 23.54 7.09
N THR A 73 -33.30 24.65 6.55
CA THR A 73 -34.38 25.41 7.18
C THR A 73 -35.65 25.21 6.36
N ASN A 74 -36.70 24.69 6.99
CA ASN A 74 -38.02 24.62 6.35
C ASN A 74 -38.71 26.00 6.41
N ASP A 75 -39.62 26.29 5.47
CA ASP A 75 -40.32 27.60 5.36
C ASP A 75 -41.04 28.07 6.64
N GLY A 76 -41.27 27.15 7.60
CA GLY A 76 -41.81 27.44 8.93
C GLY A 76 -40.78 27.83 10.01
N GLY A 77 -39.49 27.95 9.67
CA GLY A 77 -38.42 28.38 10.59
C GLY A 77 -37.80 27.27 11.44
N THR A 78 -38.13 26.00 11.19
CA THR A 78 -37.52 24.85 11.87
C THR A 78 -36.19 24.50 11.22
N TYR A 79 -35.15 24.35 12.04
CA TYR A 79 -33.83 23.86 11.61
C TYR A 79 -33.79 22.34 11.74
N GLU A 80 -33.46 21.66 10.64
CA GLU A 80 -33.17 20.23 10.61
C GLU A 80 -31.71 20.04 10.22
N THR A 81 -30.99 19.22 10.99
CA THR A 81 -29.60 18.85 10.70
C THR A 81 -29.56 17.38 10.32
N GLU A 82 -29.00 17.05 9.16
CA GLU A 82 -28.80 15.68 8.71
C GLU A 82 -27.30 15.39 8.57
N GLU A 83 -26.83 14.33 9.24
CA GLU A 83 -25.44 13.88 9.11
C GLU A 83 -25.28 13.03 7.84
N LEU A 84 -24.48 13.52 6.89
CA LEU A 84 -24.21 12.87 5.62
C LEU A 84 -22.83 12.21 5.63
N GLN A 85 -22.78 10.93 5.29
CA GLN A 85 -21.52 10.17 5.20
C GLN A 85 -20.85 10.45 3.84
N LEU A 86 -19.83 11.32 3.83
CA LEU A 86 -19.22 11.85 2.60
C LEU A 86 -18.21 10.90 1.96
N THR A 87 -17.32 10.29 2.74
CA THR A 87 -16.27 9.40 2.21
C THR A 87 -15.70 8.49 3.29
N THR A 88 -15.37 7.26 2.93
CA THR A 88 -14.59 6.36 3.78
C THR A 88 -13.13 6.35 3.33
N LYS A 89 -12.20 6.86 4.15
CA LYS A 89 -10.77 6.67 3.95
C LYS A 89 -10.34 5.37 4.60
N ARG A 90 -9.54 4.56 3.90
CA ARG A 90 -8.93 3.37 4.46
C ARG A 90 -7.45 3.64 4.68
N LYS A 91 -7.02 3.50 5.94
CA LYS A 91 -5.61 3.54 6.33
C LYS A 91 -5.22 2.16 6.84
N PHE A 92 -4.00 1.74 6.53
CA PHE A 92 -3.41 0.56 7.13
C PHE A 92 -2.16 0.98 7.87
N LEU A 93 -2.15 0.79 9.19
CA LEU A 93 -0.93 0.86 9.97
C LEU A 93 -0.37 -0.56 10.03
N PHE A 94 0.80 -0.80 9.45
CA PHE A 94 1.34 -2.14 9.34
C PHE A 94 2.85 -2.17 9.52
N ALA A 95 3.35 -3.28 10.07
CA ALA A 95 4.78 -3.52 10.15
C ALA A 95 5.17 -4.60 9.15
N SER A 96 6.31 -4.41 8.49
CA SER A 96 6.90 -5.42 7.61
C SER A 96 8.27 -5.86 8.13
N ASN A 97 8.57 -7.15 7.97
CA ASN A 97 9.88 -7.71 8.25
C ASN A 97 10.68 -7.89 6.95
N TYR A 98 12.01 -7.93 7.09
CA TYR A 98 12.97 -8.07 5.99
C TYR A 98 13.07 -6.83 5.09
N ILE A 99 12.89 -5.66 5.69
CA ILE A 99 13.09 -4.39 4.99
C ILE A 99 14.58 -4.19 4.75
N THR A 100 15.00 -4.26 3.49
CA THR A 100 16.41 -4.11 3.12
C THR A 100 16.81 -2.64 3.01
N PRO A 101 18.12 -2.36 3.05
CA PRO A 101 18.56 -1.00 2.85
C PRO A 101 18.25 -0.33 1.54
N GLU A 102 18.37 -1.11 0.50
CA GLU A 102 18.08 -0.71 -0.86
C GLU A 102 16.61 -0.32 -0.99
N PHE A 103 15.69 -1.02 -0.29
CA PHE A 103 14.29 -0.65 -0.29
C PHE A 103 14.07 0.77 0.23
N LEU A 104 14.56 1.13 1.43
CA LEU A 104 14.27 2.46 1.99
C LEU A 104 14.97 3.57 1.21
N GLN A 105 16.17 3.30 0.66
CA GLN A 105 16.85 4.25 -0.21
C GLN A 105 16.08 4.50 -1.51
N LEU A 106 15.70 3.44 -2.22
CA LEU A 106 15.03 3.56 -3.52
C LEU A 106 13.60 4.11 -3.40
N SER A 107 12.89 3.74 -2.34
CA SER A 107 11.52 4.21 -2.11
C SER A 107 11.48 5.63 -1.52
N PHE A 108 12.19 5.87 -0.41
CA PHE A 108 12.08 7.11 0.35
C PHE A 108 13.29 8.06 0.21
N GLY A 109 14.33 7.69 -0.54
CA GLY A 109 15.52 8.53 -0.72
C GLY A 109 16.41 8.62 0.51
N LEU A 110 16.34 7.64 1.41
CA LEU A 110 17.10 7.64 2.67
C LEU A 110 18.55 7.20 2.41
N ALA A 111 19.53 8.03 2.82
CA ALA A 111 20.95 7.86 2.51
C ALA A 111 21.59 6.66 3.24
N GLN A 112 22.50 5.93 2.58
CA GLN A 112 23.02 4.59 2.94
C GLN A 112 23.86 4.43 4.23
N ASP A 113 24.23 5.49 4.96
CA ASP A 113 25.09 5.34 6.16
C ASP A 113 24.27 4.88 7.36
N TRP A 114 23.98 3.57 7.41
CA TRP A 114 23.00 3.00 8.34
C TRP A 114 23.56 2.35 9.59
N GLY A 115 24.89 2.33 9.76
CA GLY A 115 25.59 1.99 11.00
C GLY A 115 24.89 0.97 11.93
N THR A 116 24.92 1.25 13.24
CA THR A 116 24.20 0.50 14.29
C THR A 116 22.99 1.26 14.83
N GLU A 117 22.67 2.41 14.24
CA GLU A 117 21.71 3.37 14.80
C GLU A 117 20.45 3.50 13.94
N GLN A 118 19.35 3.86 14.60
CA GLN A 118 18.02 4.00 13.99
C GLN A 118 18.04 5.00 12.83
N VAL A 119 17.24 4.74 11.79
CA VAL A 119 17.05 5.67 10.66
C VAL A 119 16.36 6.94 11.14
N VAL A 120 17.10 8.03 11.37
CA VAL A 120 16.51 9.33 11.74
C VAL A 120 16.00 10.04 10.48
N PHE A 121 14.70 10.36 10.45
CA PHE A 121 14.11 11.19 9.39
C PHE A 121 14.47 12.66 9.60
N GLY A 122 14.61 13.42 8.51
CA GLY A 122 14.47 14.87 8.56
C GLY A 122 13.08 15.30 9.08
N SER A 123 12.84 16.59 9.27
CA SER A 123 11.56 17.08 9.80
C SER A 123 10.38 16.68 8.89
N GLY A 124 9.65 15.65 9.31
CA GLY A 124 8.51 15.06 8.59
C GLY A 124 8.80 13.66 8.08
N SER A 125 7.86 12.73 8.31
CA SER A 125 7.97 11.39 7.72
C SER A 125 7.85 11.47 6.21
N PRO A 126 8.76 10.86 5.45
CA PRO A 126 8.66 10.84 3.99
C PRO A 126 7.41 10.06 3.56
N GLN A 127 6.66 10.65 2.64
CA GLN A 127 5.46 10.06 2.04
C GLN A 127 5.65 9.97 0.53
N ILE A 128 5.24 8.85 -0.05
CA ILE A 128 5.32 8.59 -1.50
C ILE A 128 3.98 8.09 -2.02
N ASP A 129 3.65 8.47 -3.27
CA ASP A 129 2.54 7.86 -4.00
C ASP A 129 3.02 6.55 -4.64
N VAL A 130 2.27 5.48 -4.41
CA VAL A 130 2.66 4.12 -4.81
C VAL A 130 1.45 3.33 -5.32
N TYR A 131 1.75 2.34 -6.15
CA TYR A 131 0.96 1.11 -6.17
C TYR A 131 1.55 0.10 -5.19
N VAL A 132 0.68 -0.62 -4.49
CA VAL A 132 1.01 -1.73 -3.59
C VAL A 132 0.45 -3.00 -4.19
N TYR A 133 1.33 -3.94 -4.49
CA TYR A 133 0.97 -5.30 -4.90
C TYR A 133 1.15 -6.24 -3.72
N THR A 134 0.14 -7.06 -3.46
CA THR A 134 0.17 -8.07 -2.40
C THR A 134 -0.35 -9.41 -2.89
N GLU A 135 0.25 -10.48 -2.37
CA GLU A 135 -0.16 -11.86 -2.67
C GLU A 135 -0.51 -12.61 -1.39
N TRP A 136 -1.53 -13.44 -1.50
CA TRP A 136 -1.90 -14.41 -0.49
C TRP A 136 -1.59 -15.80 -1.00
N THR A 137 -0.89 -16.57 -0.20
CA THR A 137 -0.40 -17.91 -0.56
C THR A 137 -0.85 -18.92 0.48
N ASP A 138 -1.18 -20.12 0.04
CA ASP A 138 -1.50 -21.24 0.92
C ASP A 138 -0.22 -21.97 1.32
N ALA A 139 0.09 -21.94 2.62
CA ALA A 139 1.25 -22.64 3.17
C ALA A 139 1.13 -24.18 3.06
N TYR A 140 -0.09 -24.73 3.02
CA TYR A 140 -0.32 -26.17 2.94
C TYR A 140 -0.16 -26.73 1.52
N ARG A 141 -0.14 -25.86 0.51
CA ARG A 141 0.05 -26.19 -0.90
C ARG A 141 1.35 -25.60 -1.45
N ASP A 142 2.44 -25.74 -0.70
CA ASP A 142 3.78 -25.28 -1.10
C ASP A 142 3.84 -23.78 -1.50
N GLY A 143 3.02 -22.95 -0.86
CA GLY A 143 2.95 -21.53 -1.15
C GLY A 143 2.19 -21.19 -2.44
N ALA A 144 1.32 -22.08 -2.93
CA ALA A 144 0.43 -21.80 -4.06
C ALA A 144 -0.35 -20.50 -3.84
N ARG A 145 -0.39 -19.66 -4.88
CA ARG A 145 -1.09 -18.37 -4.81
C ARG A 145 -2.60 -18.61 -4.77
N ILE A 146 -3.27 -17.99 -3.81
CA ILE A 146 -4.73 -18.04 -3.63
C ILE A 146 -5.38 -16.87 -4.37
N MET A 147 -4.80 -15.70 -4.21
CA MET A 147 -5.27 -14.45 -4.79
C MET A 147 -4.17 -13.39 -4.70
N SER A 148 -4.34 -12.31 -5.45
CA SER A 148 -3.49 -11.13 -5.40
C SER A 148 -4.34 -9.86 -5.43
N ALA A 149 -3.80 -8.76 -4.91
CA ALA A 149 -4.43 -7.46 -5.03
C ALA A 149 -3.41 -6.39 -5.40
N CYS A 150 -3.88 -5.41 -6.18
CA CYS A 150 -3.17 -4.17 -6.40
C CYS A 150 -3.98 -2.99 -5.88
N MET A 151 -3.35 -2.09 -5.14
CA MET A 151 -3.95 -0.90 -4.54
C MET A 151 -3.12 0.34 -4.86
N GLN A 152 -3.75 1.48 -5.11
CA GLN A 152 -3.06 2.76 -5.10
C GLN A 152 -3.13 3.34 -3.69
N GLY A 153 -2.06 3.98 -3.24
CA GLY A 153 -2.12 4.75 -2.01
C GLY A 153 -0.92 5.64 -1.79
N ARG A 154 -0.99 6.37 -0.67
CA ARG A 154 0.11 7.13 -0.11
C ARG A 154 0.75 6.31 0.99
N LEU A 155 2.00 5.92 0.79
CA LEU A 155 2.78 5.16 1.76
C LEU A 155 3.70 6.10 2.51
N ARG A 156 3.65 6.02 3.84
CA ARG A 156 4.45 6.81 4.76
C ARG A 156 5.17 5.88 5.73
N LEU A 157 6.41 6.21 6.04
CA LEU A 157 7.16 5.53 7.10
C LEU A 157 6.86 6.23 8.45
N VAL A 158 6.31 5.49 9.40
CA VAL A 158 5.77 6.02 10.67
C VAL A 158 6.82 6.04 11.77
N ASN A 159 7.73 5.09 11.76
CA ASN A 159 8.76 4.90 12.79
C ASN A 159 10.11 4.62 12.11
N PRO A 160 11.24 5.16 12.59
CA PRO A 160 12.58 4.75 12.17
C PRO A 160 12.69 3.22 12.10
N ALA A 161 13.16 2.69 10.97
CA ALA A 161 13.51 1.28 10.89
C ALA A 161 14.58 0.99 11.94
N LYS A 162 14.34 0.03 12.83
CA LYS A 162 15.37 -0.43 13.78
C LYS A 162 16.33 -1.34 13.01
N ALA A 163 17.45 -0.78 12.56
CA ALA A 163 18.50 -1.52 11.85
C ALA A 163 19.10 -2.67 12.71
N ALA A 164 18.96 -2.61 14.04
CA ALA A 164 19.56 -3.56 14.99
C ALA A 164 18.78 -4.87 15.22
N SER A 165 17.59 -5.07 14.62
CA SER A 165 16.90 -6.37 14.70
C SER A 165 17.10 -7.14 13.40
N ASP A 166 17.54 -8.40 13.49
CA ASP A 166 17.42 -9.36 12.39
C ASP A 166 16.10 -10.14 12.57
N PRO A 167 15.10 -10.01 11.67
CA PRO A 167 15.05 -9.13 10.50
C PRO A 167 14.64 -7.68 10.84
N SER A 168 15.07 -6.71 10.02
CA SER A 168 14.79 -5.29 10.27
C SER A 168 13.29 -5.01 10.17
N LEU A 169 12.77 -4.37 11.21
CA LEU A 169 11.35 -4.02 11.35
C LEU A 169 11.16 -2.53 11.04
N ALA A 170 10.21 -2.23 10.17
CA ALA A 170 9.76 -0.86 9.91
C ALA A 170 8.22 -0.80 9.92
N GLU A 171 7.69 0.32 10.39
CA GLU A 171 6.25 0.58 10.52
C GLU A 171 5.81 1.60 9.49
N PHE A 172 4.73 1.29 8.79
CA PHE A 172 4.23 2.06 7.68
C PHE A 172 2.76 2.40 7.87
N GLU A 173 2.37 3.54 7.31
CA GLU A 173 0.99 3.93 7.10
C GLU A 173 0.72 3.94 5.59
N LEU A 174 -0.26 3.17 5.15
CA LEU A 174 -0.79 3.23 3.78
C LEU A 174 -2.18 3.85 3.80
N SER A 175 -2.30 5.05 3.26
CA SER A 175 -3.59 5.69 2.97
C SER A 175 -4.04 5.30 1.57
N VAL A 176 -5.05 4.45 1.46
CA VAL A 176 -5.52 3.91 0.18
C VAL A 176 -6.39 4.91 -0.57
N ILE A 177 -6.12 5.01 -1.86
CA ILE A 177 -6.82 5.88 -2.81
C ILE A 177 -7.55 4.98 -3.80
N TYR A 178 -8.83 5.28 -4.02
CA TYR A 178 -9.59 4.57 -5.05
C TYR A 178 -9.02 4.87 -6.43
N ASN A 179 -8.69 3.81 -7.18
CA ASN A 179 -8.32 3.89 -8.59
C ASN A 179 -9.00 2.71 -9.33
N PRO A 180 -9.69 2.94 -10.45
CA PRO A 180 -10.36 1.89 -11.22
C PRO A 180 -9.41 0.84 -11.84
N LEU A 181 -8.11 1.13 -11.96
CA LEU A 181 -7.08 0.20 -12.42
C LEU A 181 -6.75 -0.86 -11.36
N CYS A 182 -7.00 -0.56 -10.08
CA CYS A 182 -6.74 -1.47 -8.97
C CYS A 182 -7.73 -2.64 -8.98
N LYS A 183 -7.19 -3.85 -8.77
CA LYS A 183 -7.94 -5.10 -8.90
C LYS A 183 -7.60 -6.07 -7.79
N LEU A 184 -8.60 -6.88 -7.44
CA LEU A 184 -8.47 -8.09 -6.64
C LEU A 184 -8.62 -9.23 -7.65
N THR A 185 -7.60 -10.07 -7.74
CA THR A 185 -7.51 -11.13 -8.74
C THR A 185 -7.37 -12.46 -8.00
N PRO A 186 -8.44 -13.26 -7.91
CA PRO A 186 -8.35 -14.65 -7.49
C PRO A 186 -7.39 -15.41 -8.40
N ASP A 187 -6.67 -16.37 -7.83
CA ASP A 187 -5.92 -17.32 -8.65
C ASP A 187 -6.89 -18.37 -9.20
N GLU A 188 -7.00 -18.42 -10.53
CA GLU A 188 -7.95 -19.32 -11.21
C GLU A 188 -7.57 -20.79 -11.00
N ASP A 189 -6.28 -21.10 -10.90
CA ASP A 189 -5.77 -22.46 -10.74
C ASP A 189 -5.93 -22.95 -9.30
N TYR A 190 -6.05 -22.04 -8.33
CA TYR A 190 -6.23 -22.41 -6.93
C TYR A 190 -7.60 -23.03 -6.63
N ALA A 191 -8.66 -22.55 -7.29
CA ALA A 191 -10.03 -23.03 -7.05
C ALA A 191 -10.30 -24.43 -7.65
N GLY A 192 -9.47 -24.88 -8.59
CA GLY A 192 -9.57 -26.17 -9.25
C GLY A 192 -8.72 -27.30 -8.66
N ALA A 193 -7.88 -27.00 -7.65
CA ALA A 193 -6.95 -27.92 -7.00
C ALA A 193 -7.43 -28.42 -5.63
#